data_AF-A0A378AEX1-F1
#
_entry.id   AF-A0A378AEX1-F1
#
_cell.length_a   1.000
_cell.length_b   1.000
_cell.length_c   1.000
_cell.angle_alpha   90.00
_cell.angle_beta   90.00
_cell.angle_gamma   90.00
#
_symmetry.space_group_name_H-M   'P 1'
#
loop_
_entity.id
_entity.type
_entity.pdbx_description
1 polymer ?
#
loop_
_entity_poly.entity_id
_entity_poly.type
_entity_poly.pdbx_seq_one_letter_code
_entity_poly.pdbx_strand_id
1 'polypeptide(L)'
;MEQKAVDSVGRWETDKDIGIGDECRYQENFYRCVDGGSNGTTGTVAPTHTTGDSWDGWGLGGRNGVLWRYLHSGFGVCRITAVAGDGLTATADVVPRQDGEIELPAQVVGSTFATYKWAHYAWNDTDGYPGTVTYYQQRLIFGGSRAFPQTIWCSRTGDYHNFYRSNPKVDDDAITYNYAGRQLNKILHLLDVGQLIVLTSGGEFKVTGDSNGNLTGTGGFAMSGQSVQR
;
A
#
# COMPACT_ATOMS: atom_id res chain seq x y z
N MET A 1 8.11 5.26 -5.33
CA MET A 1 9.16 5.93 -4.54
C MET A 1 8.61 6.20 -3.15
N GLU A 2 9.41 6.02 -2.12
CA GLU A 2 9.00 6.14 -0.71
C GLU A 2 9.91 7.11 0.04
N GLN A 3 9.34 7.86 0.98
CA GLN A 3 10.08 8.78 1.83
C GLN A 3 11.04 8.07 2.80
N LYS A 4 12.16 8.73 3.12
CA LYS A 4 13.15 8.19 4.05
C LYS A 4 12.70 8.29 5.50
N ALA A 5 12.11 9.42 5.90
CA ALA A 5 11.69 9.70 7.26
C ALA A 5 10.22 10.13 7.31
N VAL A 6 9.49 9.61 8.29
CA VAL A 6 8.06 9.92 8.53
C VAL A 6 7.86 11.11 9.48
N ASP A 7 8.88 11.48 10.24
CA ASP A 7 8.79 12.48 11.32
C ASP A 7 9.06 13.93 10.86
N SER A 8 9.24 14.14 9.57
CA SER A 8 9.41 15.49 8.99
C SER A 8 8.12 16.30 8.96
N VAL A 9 6.97 15.63 9.00
CA VAL A 9 5.64 16.25 9.05
C VAL A 9 5.05 16.05 10.45
N GLY A 10 4.53 17.13 11.02
CA GLY A 10 3.92 17.12 12.35
C GLY A 10 2.69 16.21 12.41
N ARG A 11 2.46 15.54 13.55
CA ARG A 11 1.23 14.78 13.76
C ARG A 11 0.04 15.73 13.85
N TRP A 12 -1.11 15.26 13.41
CA TRP A 12 -2.38 15.92 13.66
C TRP A 12 -2.68 15.94 15.15
N GLU A 13 -3.15 17.07 15.64
CA GLU A 13 -3.51 17.36 17.03
C GLU A 13 -4.80 18.20 17.00
N THR A 14 -5.65 18.09 18.02
CA THR A 14 -6.87 18.90 18.17
C THR A 14 -6.53 20.34 18.56
N ASP A 15 -7.35 21.31 18.12
CA ASP A 15 -7.24 22.74 18.44
C ASP A 15 -5.87 23.36 18.11
N LYS A 16 -5.24 22.88 17.03
CA LYS A 16 -3.96 23.37 16.54
C LYS A 16 -4.14 24.40 15.45
N ASP A 17 -3.44 25.52 15.56
CA ASP A 17 -3.36 26.54 14.50
C ASP A 17 -2.81 25.92 13.21
N ILE A 18 -3.58 25.99 12.13
CA ILE A 18 -3.26 25.42 10.81
C ILE A 18 -3.69 26.41 9.72
N GLY A 19 -2.76 26.78 8.85
CA GLY A 19 -3.01 27.55 7.64
C GLY A 19 -3.33 26.68 6.43
N ILE A 20 -3.91 27.29 5.39
CA ILE A 20 -4.03 26.64 4.08
C ILE A 20 -2.63 26.34 3.53
N GLY A 21 -2.42 25.11 3.06
CA GLY A 21 -1.15 24.61 2.57
C GLY A 21 -0.31 23.88 3.62
N ASP A 22 -0.61 24.03 4.91
CA ASP A 22 0.09 23.29 5.95
C ASP A 22 -0.25 21.79 5.86
N GLU A 23 0.74 20.97 6.18
CA GLU A 23 0.63 19.52 6.13
C GLU A 23 0.64 18.91 7.53
N CYS A 24 -0.13 17.84 7.68
CA CYS A 24 -0.13 17.03 8.89
C CYS A 24 -0.09 15.54 8.54
N ARG A 25 0.26 14.71 9.52
CA ARG A 25 0.14 13.26 9.43
C ARG A 25 -0.80 12.71 10.50
N TYR A 26 -1.59 11.72 10.12
CA TYR A 26 -2.38 10.94 11.05
C TYR A 26 -2.30 9.46 10.67
N GLN A 27 -1.92 8.62 11.64
CA GLN A 27 -1.52 7.23 11.40
C GLN A 27 -0.39 7.17 10.34
N GLU A 28 -0.63 6.55 9.20
CA GLU A 28 0.33 6.43 8.09
C GLU A 28 0.05 7.40 6.94
N ASN A 29 -1.02 8.18 7.03
CA ASN A 29 -1.50 9.06 5.98
C ASN A 29 -1.03 10.49 6.21
N PHE A 30 -0.84 11.20 5.09
CA PHE A 30 -0.41 12.59 5.04
C PHE A 30 -1.50 13.41 4.36
N TYR A 31 -1.73 14.61 4.89
CA TYR A 31 -2.80 15.47 4.47
C TYR A 31 -2.33 16.92 4.35
N ARG A 32 -2.93 17.67 3.43
CA ARG A 32 -2.75 19.12 3.30
C ARG A 32 -4.03 19.85 3.63
N CYS A 33 -3.94 20.92 4.41
CA CYS A 33 -5.06 21.80 4.65
C CYS A 33 -5.37 22.57 3.36
N VAL A 34 -6.59 22.44 2.85
CA VAL A 34 -7.06 23.14 1.64
C VAL A 34 -8.04 24.27 1.97
N ASP A 35 -8.65 24.23 3.17
CA ASP A 35 -9.50 25.29 3.71
C ASP A 35 -9.32 25.34 5.23
N GLY A 36 -8.92 26.49 5.78
CA GLY A 36 -8.70 26.70 7.21
C GLY A 36 -9.99 26.85 8.04
N GLY A 37 -11.16 26.79 7.41
CA GLY A 37 -12.44 27.00 8.07
C GLY A 37 -12.54 28.39 8.70
N SER A 38 -13.49 28.56 9.62
CA SER A 38 -13.74 29.88 10.25
C SER A 38 -12.75 30.22 11.37
N ASN A 39 -12.15 29.21 12.00
CA ASN A 39 -11.31 29.39 13.19
C ASN A 39 -9.80 29.27 12.89
N GLY A 40 -9.40 28.70 11.74
CA GLY A 40 -7.99 28.46 11.43
C GLY A 40 -7.34 27.39 12.32
N THR A 41 -8.14 26.58 13.01
CA THR A 41 -7.69 25.54 13.93
C THR A 41 -8.29 24.19 13.58
N THR A 42 -7.53 23.12 13.78
CA THR A 42 -8.01 21.75 13.62
C THR A 42 -9.18 21.43 14.55
N GLY A 43 -10.09 20.59 14.07
CA GLY A 43 -11.25 20.14 14.82
C GLY A 43 -10.96 18.98 15.77
N THR A 44 -12.02 18.27 16.17
CA THR A 44 -11.96 17.17 17.15
C THR A 44 -11.85 15.79 16.53
N VAL A 45 -11.95 15.66 15.20
CA VAL A 45 -11.98 14.37 14.49
C VAL A 45 -10.84 14.30 13.49
N ALA A 46 -9.78 13.58 13.84
CA ALA A 46 -8.63 13.41 12.95
C ALA A 46 -9.01 12.88 11.56
N PRO A 47 -8.33 13.32 10.49
CA PRO A 47 -8.60 12.83 9.13
C PRO A 47 -8.17 11.37 8.97
N THR A 48 -9.10 10.54 8.47
CA THR A 48 -8.87 9.10 8.20
C THR A 48 -9.23 8.68 6.77
N HIS A 49 -9.78 9.59 5.97
CA HIS A 49 -10.11 9.34 4.57
C HIS A 49 -8.85 9.11 3.74
N THR A 50 -8.95 8.29 2.70
CA THR A 50 -7.84 7.94 1.81
C THR A 50 -8.01 8.47 0.40
N THR A 51 -9.01 9.33 0.20
CA THR A 51 -9.42 9.88 -1.10
C THR A 51 -10.07 11.26 -0.90
N GLY A 52 -9.73 12.23 -1.74
CA GLY A 52 -10.37 13.54 -1.77
C GLY A 52 -10.18 14.35 -0.48
N ASP A 53 -11.22 15.13 -0.14
CA ASP A 53 -11.18 16.13 0.92
C ASP A 53 -12.22 15.82 2.02
N SER A 54 -11.84 15.95 3.29
CA SER A 54 -12.75 15.82 4.42
C SER A 54 -12.43 16.81 5.54
N TRP A 55 -13.48 17.38 6.13
CA TRP A 55 -13.38 18.23 7.32
C TRP A 55 -12.99 17.40 8.56
N ASP A 56 -12.14 17.95 9.43
CA ASP A 56 -11.80 17.37 10.74
C ASP A 56 -12.68 17.89 11.90
N GLY A 57 -13.74 18.65 11.57
CA GLY A 57 -14.67 19.26 12.52
C GLY A 57 -16.13 18.89 12.25
N TRP A 58 -16.95 18.90 13.31
CA TRP A 58 -18.40 18.67 13.22
C TRP A 58 -19.16 20.00 13.03
N GLY A 59 -19.89 20.14 11.91
CA GLY A 59 -20.79 21.27 11.64
C GLY A 59 -21.05 21.53 10.15
N LEU A 60 -22.12 22.24 9.83
CA LEU A 60 -22.41 22.69 8.45
C LEU A 60 -21.32 23.68 8.00
N GLY A 61 -20.50 23.27 7.04
CA GLY A 61 -19.50 24.13 6.39
C GLY A 61 -18.26 24.45 7.23
N GLY A 62 -17.71 23.50 7.99
CA GLY A 62 -16.34 23.65 8.54
C GLY A 62 -16.17 24.64 9.70
N ARG A 63 -17.22 24.88 10.48
CA ARG A 63 -17.20 25.91 11.55
C ARG A 63 -16.33 25.57 12.77
N ASN A 64 -15.81 24.35 12.88
CA ASN A 64 -14.99 23.89 14.02
C ASN A 64 -13.91 22.91 13.55
N GLY A 65 -13.26 23.22 12.42
CA GLY A 65 -12.19 22.41 11.86
C GLY A 65 -11.72 22.95 10.53
N VAL A 66 -10.75 22.26 9.95
CA VAL A 66 -10.15 22.55 8.64
C VAL A 66 -10.47 21.42 7.66
N LEU A 67 -10.46 21.73 6.37
CA LEU A 67 -10.64 20.76 5.29
C LEU A 67 -9.29 20.17 4.93
N TRP A 68 -9.15 18.87 5.12
CA TRP A 68 -7.94 18.12 4.80
C TRP A 68 -8.10 17.40 3.47
N ARG A 69 -7.15 17.58 2.56
CA ARG A 69 -6.96 16.74 1.36
C ARG A 69 -6.00 15.62 1.68
N TYR A 70 -6.37 14.37 1.37
CA TYR A 70 -5.43 13.25 1.40
C TYR A 70 -4.35 13.40 0.33
N LEU A 71 -3.08 13.21 0.70
CA LEU A 71 -1.94 13.28 -0.23
C LEU A 71 -1.41 11.89 -0.59
N HIS A 72 -0.98 11.12 0.42
CA HIS A 72 -0.32 9.83 0.25
C HIS A 72 -0.15 9.09 1.58
N SER A 73 0.21 7.81 1.51
CA SER A 73 0.58 6.98 2.68
C SER A 73 2.10 6.76 2.76
N GLY A 74 2.89 7.79 2.47
CA GLY A 74 4.37 7.78 2.57
C GLY A 74 5.11 7.32 1.31
N PHE A 75 4.37 6.97 0.26
CA PHE A 75 4.93 6.63 -1.05
C PHE A 75 4.05 7.19 -2.18
N GLY A 76 4.65 7.33 -3.36
CA GLY A 76 3.92 7.60 -4.59
C GLY A 76 4.48 6.79 -5.75
N VAL A 77 3.76 6.82 -6.86
CA VAL A 77 4.02 5.98 -8.03
C VAL A 77 4.37 6.91 -9.20
N CYS A 78 5.43 6.57 -9.94
CA CYS A 78 5.84 7.32 -11.12
C CYS A 78 6.04 6.39 -12.30
N ARG A 79 5.77 6.91 -13.50
CA ARG A 79 5.98 6.22 -14.76
C ARG A 79 7.10 6.92 -15.51
N ILE A 80 8.18 6.18 -15.77
CA ILE A 80 9.28 6.67 -16.60
C ILE A 80 8.75 6.88 -18.03
N THR A 81 8.98 8.07 -18.56
CA THR A 81 8.58 8.48 -19.92
C THR A 81 9.75 8.56 -20.88
N ALA A 82 10.96 8.85 -20.37
CA ALA A 82 12.18 8.85 -21.15
C ALA A 82 13.37 8.48 -20.26
N VAL A 83 14.35 7.78 -20.84
CA VAL A 83 15.66 7.55 -20.21
C VAL A 83 16.67 8.37 -21.00
N ALA A 84 17.54 9.11 -20.30
CA ALA A 84 18.58 9.90 -20.93
C ALA A 84 19.63 9.00 -21.60
N GLY A 85 20.37 9.57 -22.55
CA GLY A 85 21.37 8.82 -23.31
C GLY A 85 22.54 8.28 -22.47
N ASP A 86 22.74 8.80 -21.26
CA ASP A 86 23.71 8.29 -20.29
C ASP A 86 23.24 7.01 -19.57
N GLY A 87 21.94 6.68 -19.63
CA GLY A 87 21.34 5.56 -18.90
C GLY A 87 21.30 5.75 -17.38
N LEU A 88 21.65 6.92 -16.86
CA LEU A 88 21.76 7.22 -15.43
C LEU A 88 20.64 8.13 -14.93
N THR A 89 19.93 8.81 -15.85
CA THR A 89 18.81 9.68 -15.50
C THR A 89 17.57 9.36 -16.33
N ALA A 90 16.39 9.61 -15.76
CA ALA A 90 15.11 9.36 -16.39
C ALA A 90 14.13 10.50 -16.08
N THR A 91 13.29 10.83 -17.06
CA THR A 91 12.11 11.68 -16.87
C THR A 91 10.93 10.78 -16.54
N ALA A 92 10.10 11.18 -15.58
CA ALA A 92 8.95 10.40 -15.15
C ALA A 92 7.77 11.31 -14.77
N ASP A 93 6.56 10.85 -15.09
CA ASP A 93 5.33 11.47 -14.64
C ASP A 93 4.85 10.80 -13.35
N VAL A 94 4.34 11.59 -12.41
CA VAL A 94 3.63 11.04 -11.25
C VAL A 94 2.32 10.41 -11.74
N VAL A 95 2.09 9.16 -11.36
CA VAL A 95 0.86 8.45 -11.70
C VAL A 95 -0.21 8.85 -10.69
N PRO A 96 -1.25 9.59 -11.09
CA PRO A 96 -2.35 9.89 -10.18
C PRO A 96 -3.10 8.60 -9.85
N ARG A 97 -3.67 8.51 -8.65
CA ARG A 97 -4.72 7.52 -8.39
C ARG A 97 -6.00 7.92 -9.14
N GLN A 98 -6.91 6.96 -9.28
CA GLN A 98 -8.16 7.11 -10.03
C GLN A 98 -9.10 8.20 -9.44
N ASP A 99 -8.84 8.65 -8.22
CA ASP A 99 -9.55 9.69 -7.47
C ASP A 99 -8.92 11.10 -7.58
N GLY A 100 -7.83 11.26 -8.34
CA GLY A 100 -7.48 12.55 -8.93
C GLY A 100 -6.12 13.13 -8.57
N GLU A 101 -5.61 13.00 -7.34
CA GLU A 101 -4.35 13.64 -6.95
C GLU A 101 -3.61 12.82 -5.90
N ILE A 102 -2.49 12.20 -6.31
CA ILE A 102 -1.42 11.84 -5.38
C ILE A 102 -0.19 12.60 -5.79
N GLU A 103 0.26 13.44 -4.87
CA GLU A 103 1.58 14.01 -4.94
C GLU A 103 2.59 13.00 -4.41
N LEU A 104 3.78 12.98 -5.00
CA LEU A 104 4.89 12.31 -4.36
C LEU A 104 5.14 12.95 -2.99
N PRO A 105 5.56 12.17 -1.98
CA PRO A 105 6.02 12.76 -0.74
C PRO A 105 7.04 13.87 -0.99
N ALA A 106 6.88 15.04 -0.38
CA ALA A 106 7.80 16.16 -0.56
C ALA A 106 9.27 15.75 -0.28
N GLN A 107 9.44 14.80 0.64
CA GLN A 107 10.69 14.12 1.00
C GLN A 107 11.34 13.27 -0.10
N VAL A 108 10.72 13.14 -1.27
CA VAL A 108 11.28 12.46 -2.45
C VAL A 108 11.34 13.36 -3.68
N VAL A 109 11.01 14.66 -3.53
CA VAL A 109 10.97 15.63 -4.63
C VAL A 109 12.11 16.63 -4.47
N GLY A 110 12.92 16.82 -5.52
CA GLY A 110 14.06 17.74 -5.51
C GLY A 110 15.40 17.06 -5.20
N SER A 111 16.50 17.69 -5.63
CA SER A 111 17.84 17.09 -5.62
C SER A 111 18.38 16.81 -4.21
N THR A 112 17.94 17.57 -3.20
CA THR A 112 18.33 17.36 -1.78
C THR A 112 17.56 16.24 -1.10
N PHE A 113 16.51 15.72 -1.74
CA PHE A 113 15.57 14.74 -1.19
C PHE A 113 15.67 13.37 -1.88
N ALA A 114 16.87 13.01 -2.35
CA ALA A 114 17.10 11.71 -2.99
C ALA A 114 16.72 10.55 -2.05
N THR A 115 15.92 9.60 -2.55
CA THR A 115 15.55 8.37 -1.83
C THR A 115 16.12 7.14 -2.53
N TYR A 116 16.62 6.19 -1.74
CA TYR A 116 16.99 4.85 -2.23
C TYR A 116 15.82 3.86 -2.10
N LYS A 117 14.71 4.27 -1.49
CA LYS A 117 13.53 3.43 -1.31
C LYS A 117 12.61 3.56 -2.52
N TRP A 118 12.75 2.61 -3.43
CA TRP A 118 11.88 2.49 -4.60
C TRP A 118 11.81 1.03 -5.05
N ALA A 119 10.80 0.71 -5.84
CA ALA A 119 10.62 -0.60 -6.43
C ALA A 119 9.96 -0.47 -7.81
N HIS A 120 10.20 -1.45 -8.69
CA HIS A 120 9.45 -1.59 -9.94
C HIS A 120 8.06 -2.16 -9.67
N TYR A 121 7.12 -1.90 -10.59
CA TYR A 121 5.82 -2.56 -10.60
C TYR A 121 6.00 -4.07 -10.71
N ALA A 122 5.34 -4.83 -9.84
CA ALA A 122 5.39 -6.30 -9.90
C ALA A 122 4.67 -6.86 -11.14
N TRP A 123 3.71 -6.10 -11.68
CA TRP A 123 2.87 -6.50 -12.81
C TRP A 123 2.91 -5.45 -13.91
N ASN A 124 3.17 -5.90 -15.13
CA ASN A 124 3.23 -5.09 -16.34
C ASN A 124 3.22 -6.04 -17.57
N ASP A 125 3.24 -5.48 -18.78
CA ASP A 125 3.21 -6.26 -20.03
C ASP A 125 4.42 -7.19 -20.21
N THR A 126 5.55 -6.94 -19.51
CA THR A 126 6.79 -7.71 -19.56
C THR A 126 6.87 -8.78 -18.46
N ASP A 127 6.53 -8.43 -17.22
CA ASP A 127 6.58 -9.34 -16.06
C ASP A 127 5.27 -10.14 -15.89
N GLY A 128 4.25 -9.76 -16.64
CA GLY A 128 2.92 -10.36 -16.64
C GLY A 128 2.04 -9.90 -15.49
N TYR A 129 0.74 -10.03 -15.68
CA TYR A 129 -0.28 -9.82 -14.66
C TYR A 129 -0.56 -11.10 -13.85
N PRO A 130 -1.20 -10.99 -12.68
CA PRO A 130 -1.60 -12.15 -11.89
C PRO A 130 -2.47 -13.14 -12.68
N GLY A 131 -2.19 -14.44 -12.53
CA GLY A 131 -2.98 -15.50 -13.16
C GLY A 131 -4.26 -15.84 -12.40
N THR A 132 -4.32 -15.54 -11.10
CA THR A 132 -5.47 -15.83 -10.24
C THR A 132 -5.61 -14.79 -9.13
N VAL A 133 -6.83 -14.63 -8.63
CA VAL A 133 -7.18 -13.72 -7.55
C VAL A 133 -8.24 -14.36 -6.64
N THR A 134 -8.18 -14.09 -5.33
CA THR A 134 -9.23 -14.45 -4.36
C THR A 134 -9.26 -13.45 -3.22
N TYR A 135 -10.29 -13.53 -2.38
CA TYR A 135 -10.31 -12.92 -1.05
C TYR A 135 -10.12 -13.99 0.02
N TYR A 136 -9.38 -13.67 1.07
CA TYR A 136 -9.26 -14.51 2.26
C TYR A 136 -8.82 -13.66 3.46
N GLN A 137 -9.45 -13.86 4.62
CA GLN A 137 -9.16 -13.12 5.87
C GLN A 137 -9.06 -11.59 5.68
N GLN A 138 -10.03 -10.99 4.98
CA GLN A 138 -10.06 -9.55 4.66
C GLN A 138 -8.84 -9.04 3.89
N ARG A 139 -8.20 -9.90 3.10
CA ARG A 139 -7.14 -9.51 2.17
C ARG A 139 -7.56 -9.84 0.73
N LEU A 140 -7.23 -8.96 -0.19
CA LEU A 140 -7.24 -9.26 -1.63
C LEU A 140 -5.92 -9.96 -1.96
N ILE A 141 -5.99 -11.15 -2.55
CA ILE A 141 -4.82 -12.00 -2.77
C ILE A 141 -4.68 -12.33 -4.26
N PHE A 142 -3.52 -12.03 -4.81
CA PHE A 142 -3.11 -12.35 -6.18
C PHE A 142 -2.06 -13.47 -6.17
N GLY A 143 -2.09 -14.33 -7.19
CA GLY A 143 -1.15 -15.45 -7.30
C GLY A 143 -0.58 -15.60 -8.70
N GLY A 144 0.76 -15.72 -8.76
CA GLY A 144 1.55 -16.05 -9.94
C GLY A 144 1.54 -14.98 -11.04
N SER A 145 2.68 -14.67 -11.63
CA SER A 145 2.77 -13.92 -12.90
C SER A 145 3.77 -14.60 -13.85
N ARG A 146 4.00 -14.02 -15.03
CA ARG A 146 4.98 -14.58 -16.00
C ARG A 146 6.39 -14.59 -15.43
N ALA A 147 6.83 -13.48 -14.83
CA ALA A 147 8.14 -13.38 -14.18
C ALA A 147 8.16 -13.97 -12.77
N PHE A 148 7.00 -14.01 -12.09
CA PHE A 148 6.89 -14.42 -10.69
C PHE A 148 5.87 -15.57 -10.51
N PRO A 149 6.06 -16.73 -11.15
CA PRO A 149 5.06 -17.81 -11.17
C PRO A 149 4.78 -18.44 -9.81
N GLN A 150 5.67 -18.25 -8.84
CA GLN A 150 5.60 -18.80 -7.48
C GLN A 150 5.30 -17.76 -6.40
N THR A 151 4.90 -16.54 -6.80
CA THR A 151 4.67 -15.44 -5.86
C THR A 151 3.19 -15.23 -5.57
N ILE A 152 2.88 -15.00 -4.30
CA ILE A 152 1.57 -14.59 -3.79
C ILE A 152 1.72 -13.17 -3.23
N TRP A 153 0.76 -12.30 -3.56
CA TRP A 153 0.67 -10.94 -3.04
C TRP A 153 -0.67 -10.76 -2.33
N CYS A 154 -0.65 -10.43 -1.05
CA CYS A 154 -1.84 -10.09 -0.28
C CYS A 154 -1.83 -8.61 0.05
N SER A 155 -2.97 -7.93 -0.10
CA SER A 155 -3.17 -6.57 0.39
C SER A 155 -3.03 -6.51 1.91
N ARG A 156 -3.04 -5.29 2.47
CA ARG A 156 -3.31 -5.08 3.89
C ARG A 156 -4.68 -5.63 4.27
N THR A 157 -4.84 -5.97 5.55
CA THR A 157 -6.12 -6.41 6.11
C THR A 157 -7.11 -5.25 6.06
N GLY A 158 -8.29 -5.46 5.48
CA GLY A 158 -9.38 -4.47 5.42
C GLY A 158 -9.20 -3.37 4.36
N ASP A 159 -8.04 -3.27 3.71
CA ASP A 159 -7.75 -2.31 2.66
C ASP A 159 -7.24 -3.02 1.39
N TYR A 160 -8.17 -3.39 0.51
CA TYR A 160 -7.92 -4.22 -0.67
C TYR A 160 -7.04 -3.56 -1.73
N HIS A 161 -6.92 -2.23 -1.73
CA HIS A 161 -6.15 -1.48 -2.72
C HIS A 161 -4.75 -1.11 -2.23
N ASN A 162 -4.39 -1.52 -1.01
CA ASN A 162 -3.17 -1.13 -0.35
C ASN A 162 -2.23 -2.32 -0.15
N PHE A 163 -1.10 -2.30 -0.85
CA PHE A 163 -0.04 -3.30 -0.79
C PHE A 163 1.21 -2.77 -0.08
N TYR A 164 1.05 -1.73 0.74
CA TYR A 164 2.12 -1.14 1.53
C TYR A 164 2.57 -2.04 2.69
N ARG A 165 3.81 -1.85 3.11
CA ARG A 165 4.43 -2.49 4.27
C ARG A 165 5.07 -1.42 5.13
N SER A 166 4.72 -1.40 6.40
CA SER A 166 5.26 -0.50 7.40
C SER A 166 6.72 -0.81 7.72
N ASN A 167 7.40 0.17 8.31
CA ASN A 167 8.74 0.00 8.86
C ASN A 167 8.81 0.65 10.27
N PRO A 168 8.84 -0.14 11.36
CA PRO A 168 8.87 -1.61 11.40
C PRO A 168 7.57 -2.24 10.88
N LYS A 169 7.67 -3.51 10.45
CA LYS A 169 6.50 -4.27 9.98
C LYS A 169 5.49 -4.49 11.10
N VAL A 170 4.22 -4.46 10.73
CA VAL A 170 3.07 -4.74 11.61
C VAL A 170 2.18 -5.84 11.01
N ASP A 171 1.28 -6.42 11.81
CA ASP A 171 0.57 -7.65 11.45
C ASP A 171 -0.41 -7.46 10.28
N ASP A 172 -1.01 -6.29 10.15
CA ASP A 172 -1.96 -5.93 9.11
C ASP A 172 -1.30 -5.51 7.78
N ASP A 173 0.04 -5.40 7.73
CA ASP A 173 0.80 -5.06 6.52
C ASP A 173 0.54 -6.05 5.38
N ALA A 174 0.82 -5.61 4.15
CA ALA A 174 0.74 -6.45 2.97
C ALA A 174 1.76 -7.61 3.00
N ILE A 175 1.37 -8.74 2.42
CA ILE A 175 2.21 -9.96 2.38
C ILE A 175 2.70 -10.17 0.95
N THR A 176 3.99 -10.38 0.78
CA THR A 176 4.56 -10.90 -0.48
C THR A 176 5.31 -12.18 -0.13
N TYR A 177 4.82 -13.31 -0.64
CA TYR A 177 5.37 -14.62 -0.33
C TYR A 177 5.77 -15.32 -1.62
N ASN A 178 7.05 -15.71 -1.71
CA ASN A 178 7.55 -16.56 -2.78
C ASN A 178 7.84 -17.93 -2.19
N TYR A 179 7.14 -18.96 -2.67
CA TYR A 179 7.36 -20.31 -2.16
C TYR A 179 8.52 -20.97 -2.90
N ALA A 180 9.53 -21.39 -2.15
CA ALA A 180 10.71 -22.05 -2.69
C ALA A 180 10.42 -23.55 -2.86
N GLY A 181 9.99 -23.95 -4.07
CA GLY A 181 9.89 -25.35 -4.48
C GLY A 181 11.20 -25.85 -5.13
N ARG A 182 11.51 -27.15 -4.99
CA ARG A 182 12.63 -27.79 -5.73
C ARG A 182 12.42 -27.80 -7.25
N GLN A 183 11.18 -27.62 -7.69
CA GLN A 183 10.76 -27.50 -9.07
C GLN A 183 9.96 -26.21 -9.22
N LEU A 184 10.01 -25.61 -10.42
CA LEU A 184 9.19 -24.45 -10.75
C LEU A 184 7.76 -24.92 -11.00
N ASN A 185 6.93 -24.77 -9.97
CA ASN A 185 5.51 -25.03 -10.05
C ASN A 185 4.79 -23.68 -10.16
N LYS A 186 4.10 -23.39 -11.26
CA LYS A 186 3.37 -22.12 -11.35
C LYS A 186 2.08 -22.19 -10.54
N ILE A 187 1.73 -21.11 -9.87
CA ILE A 187 0.41 -20.96 -9.25
C ILE A 187 -0.62 -20.83 -10.37
N LEU A 188 -1.69 -21.62 -10.26
CA LEU A 188 -2.78 -21.68 -11.23
C LEU A 188 -4.08 -21.13 -10.64
N HIS A 189 -4.41 -21.52 -9.40
CA HIS A 189 -5.63 -21.09 -8.74
C HIS A 189 -5.40 -20.85 -7.24
N LEU A 190 -6.13 -19.87 -6.71
CA LEU A 190 -6.30 -19.64 -5.28
C LEU A 190 -7.77 -19.89 -4.94
N LEU A 191 -8.02 -20.71 -3.92
CA LEU A 191 -9.38 -21.09 -3.54
C LEU A 191 -9.54 -20.92 -2.03
N ASP A 192 -10.63 -20.28 -1.62
CA ASP A 192 -11.10 -20.30 -0.23
C ASP A 192 -12.17 -21.39 -0.09
N VAL A 193 -11.84 -22.46 0.62
CA VAL A 193 -12.76 -23.56 0.97
C VAL A 193 -12.86 -23.73 2.49
N GLY A 194 -12.81 -22.62 3.22
CA GLY A 194 -12.65 -22.56 4.68
C GLY A 194 -11.18 -22.51 5.11
N GLN A 195 -10.27 -22.85 4.18
CA GLN A 195 -8.83 -22.62 4.25
C GLN A 195 -8.39 -22.15 2.87
N LEU A 196 -7.34 -21.32 2.83
CA LEU A 196 -6.76 -20.88 1.57
C LEU A 196 -5.93 -22.03 0.98
N ILE A 197 -6.37 -22.54 -0.17
CA ILE A 197 -5.70 -23.56 -0.95
C ILE A 197 -5.08 -22.92 -2.19
N VAL A 198 -3.83 -23.28 -2.47
CA VAL A 198 -3.06 -22.88 -3.64
C VAL A 198 -2.89 -24.09 -4.53
N LEU A 199 -3.51 -24.06 -5.71
CA LEU A 199 -3.33 -25.07 -6.75
C LEU A 199 -2.19 -24.62 -7.66
N THR A 200 -1.19 -25.47 -7.80
CA THR A 200 -0.02 -25.23 -8.65
C THR A 200 0.04 -26.26 -9.77
N SER A 201 0.89 -26.05 -10.77
CA SER A 201 1.12 -27.04 -11.83
C SER A 201 1.72 -28.38 -11.36
N GLY A 202 2.18 -28.47 -10.10
CA GLY A 202 2.82 -29.67 -9.57
C GLY A 202 2.24 -30.17 -8.24
N GLY A 203 1.10 -29.64 -7.81
CA GLY A 203 0.41 -30.10 -6.60
C GLY A 203 -0.33 -28.99 -5.86
N GLU A 204 -0.97 -29.40 -4.78
CA GLU A 204 -1.84 -28.56 -3.94
C GLU A 204 -1.19 -28.25 -2.60
N PHE A 205 -1.32 -27.00 -2.18
CA PHE A 205 -0.78 -26.50 -0.94
C PHE A 205 -1.86 -25.83 -0.12
N LYS A 206 -1.86 -26.10 1.18
CA LYS A 206 -2.64 -25.35 2.15
C LYS A 206 -1.80 -24.21 2.70
N VAL A 207 -2.36 -23.01 2.72
CA VAL A 207 -1.75 -21.86 3.42
C VAL A 207 -2.04 -21.95 4.91
N THR A 208 -1.02 -21.71 5.72
CA THR A 208 -1.09 -21.65 7.18
C THR A 208 -0.63 -20.28 7.67
N GLY A 209 -1.35 -19.75 8.65
CA GLY A 209 -1.04 -18.49 9.32
C GLY A 209 -0.13 -18.64 10.53
N ASP A 210 -0.19 -17.65 11.42
CA ASP A 210 0.39 -17.70 12.77
C ASP A 210 -0.23 -18.81 13.66
N SER A 211 0.10 -18.82 14.96
CA SER A 211 -0.43 -19.81 15.91
C SER A 211 -1.97 -19.78 16.05
N ASN A 212 -2.62 -18.68 15.66
CA ASN A 212 -4.08 -18.52 15.67
C ASN A 212 -4.69 -18.77 14.27
N GLY A 213 -3.86 -19.07 13.27
CA GLY A 213 -4.29 -19.25 11.88
C GLY A 213 -4.47 -17.96 11.10
N ASN A 214 -4.02 -16.81 11.62
CA ASN A 214 -4.14 -15.52 10.96
C ASN A 214 -2.98 -15.28 9.98
N LEU A 215 -3.29 -14.70 8.82
CA LEU A 215 -2.29 -14.25 7.87
C LEU A 215 -1.74 -12.88 8.29
N THR A 216 -0.46 -12.82 8.67
CA THR A 216 0.18 -11.60 9.17
C THR A 216 1.39 -11.15 8.36
N GLY A 217 1.57 -9.83 8.22
CA GLY A 217 2.71 -9.21 7.53
C GLY A 217 4.07 -9.44 8.22
N THR A 218 4.05 -9.79 9.51
CA THR A 218 5.21 -10.02 10.38
C THR A 218 5.77 -11.43 10.34
N GLY A 219 5.07 -12.40 9.73
CA GLY A 219 5.59 -13.77 9.59
C GLY A 219 4.56 -14.89 9.60
N GLY A 220 3.27 -14.59 9.72
CA GLY A 220 2.18 -15.57 9.70
C GLY A 220 1.76 -15.97 8.29
N PHE A 221 2.68 -16.41 7.42
CA PHE A 221 2.31 -16.96 6.12
C PHE A 221 3.28 -18.08 5.70
N ALA A 222 2.75 -19.29 5.55
CA ALA A 222 3.49 -20.43 5.04
C ALA A 222 2.60 -21.33 4.16
N MET A 223 3.23 -22.12 3.29
CA MET A 223 2.56 -23.11 2.44
C MET A 223 3.00 -24.52 2.85
N SER A 224 2.03 -25.41 3.05
CA SER A 224 2.26 -26.82 3.39
C SER A 224 1.66 -27.73 2.33
N GLY A 225 2.49 -28.60 1.74
CA GLY A 225 2.03 -29.57 0.74
C GLY A 225 1.01 -30.52 1.34
N GLN A 226 -0.06 -30.79 0.62
CA GLN A 226 -1.07 -31.77 1.04
C GLN A 226 -0.72 -33.13 0.42
N SER A 227 -0.47 -34.15 1.25
CA SER A 227 -0.47 -35.53 0.75
C SER A 227 -1.90 -36.06 0.79
N VAL A 228 -2.39 -36.55 -0.34
CA VAL A 228 -3.64 -37.33 -0.35
C VAL A 228 -3.31 -38.67 0.29
N GLN A 229 -3.61 -38.82 1.57
CA GLN A 229 -3.70 -40.14 2.18
C GLN A 229 -4.94 -40.81 1.59
N ARG A 230 -4.72 -41.76 0.68
CA ARG A 230 -5.75 -42.70 0.24
C ARG A 230 -5.90 -43.83 1.26
#